data_AF-A0A662GH75-F1
#
_entry.id   AF-A0A662GH75-F1
#
_cell.length_a   1.000
_cell.length_b   1.000
_cell.length_c   1.000
_cell.angle_alpha   90.00
_cell.angle_beta   90.00
_cell.angle_gamma   90.00
#
_symmetry.space_group_name_H-M   'P 1'
#
loop_
_entity.id
_entity.type
_entity.pdbx_description
1 polymer ?
#
loop_
_entity_poly.entity_id
_entity_poly.type
_entity_poly.pdbx_seq_one_letter_code
_entity_poly.pdbx_strand_id
1 'polypeptide(L)'
;MRKEFFDVLKCSILLEKNAAGFLYRISRIIDDEWSSMALRYIARESEDHAKILEDICRVYELYDLEIAIEEYKRITGAKGAEIIDRYKRIIEKLDSGWKPEREELLKILKEQTTVEKLAGEDIYVQFLLKLLEQTIDFKLLLRKNAIFKLLLKSISEEEEKHIELIKRVIEHLAVNRL
;
A
#
# COMPACT_ATOMS: atom_id res chain seq x y z
N MET A 1 -0.81 8.82 21.44
CA MET A 1 -2.12 8.58 20.80
C MET A 1 -2.44 9.49 19.62
N ARG A 2 -2.61 10.82 19.74
CA ARG A 2 -2.85 11.66 18.54
C ARG A 2 -1.69 11.62 17.54
N LYS A 3 -0.45 11.69 18.04
CA LYS A 3 0.77 11.52 17.25
C LYS A 3 0.82 10.15 16.56
N GLU A 4 0.66 9.06 17.32
CA GLU A 4 0.69 7.69 16.80
C GLU A 4 -0.34 7.43 15.70
N PHE A 5 -1.57 7.96 15.82
CA PHE A 5 -2.57 7.84 14.76
C PHE A 5 -2.12 8.51 13.46
N PHE A 6 -1.59 9.74 13.55
CA PHE A 6 -1.06 10.44 12.39
C PHE A 6 0.20 9.79 11.84
N ASP A 7 1.07 9.25 12.69
CA ASP A 7 2.25 8.52 12.23
C ASP A 7 1.85 7.25 11.48
N VAL A 8 0.80 6.54 11.90
CA VAL A 8 0.26 5.39 11.15
C VAL A 8 -0.31 5.84 9.80
N LEU A 9 -1.04 6.95 9.72
CA LEU A 9 -1.50 7.50 8.44
C LEU A 9 -0.33 7.84 7.51
N LYS A 10 0.74 8.45 8.03
CA LYS A 10 1.98 8.71 7.27
C LYS A 10 2.63 7.43 6.77
N CYS A 11 2.69 6.39 7.62
CA CYS A 11 3.18 5.07 7.21
C CYS A 11 2.34 4.50 6.06
N SER A 12 1.01 4.55 6.17
CA SER A 12 0.11 4.09 5.10
C SER A 12 0.33 4.84 3.80
N ILE A 13 0.41 6.18 3.84
CA ILE A 13 0.71 7.00 2.65
C ILE A 13 2.03 6.59 2.01
N LEU A 14 3.08 6.37 2.81
CA LEU A 14 4.38 5.94 2.31
C LEU A 14 4.30 4.57 1.65
N LEU A 15 3.58 3.62 2.25
CA LEU A 15 3.41 2.28 1.73
C LEU A 15 2.69 2.31 0.38
N GLU A 16 1.54 2.98 0.31
CA GLU A 16 0.73 3.12 -0.90
C GLU A 16 1.50 3.75 -2.07
N LYS A 17 2.25 4.82 -1.80
CA LYS A 17 3.09 5.47 -2.83
C LYS A 17 4.17 4.55 -3.37
N ASN A 18 4.80 3.76 -2.50
CA ASN A 18 5.84 2.83 -2.92
C ASN A 18 5.24 1.64 -3.68
N ALA A 19 4.10 1.09 -3.24
CA ALA A 19 3.37 0.05 -3.94
C ALA A 19 2.93 0.50 -5.34
N ALA A 20 2.33 1.68 -5.45
CA ALA A 20 1.97 2.32 -6.72
C ALA A 20 3.18 2.45 -7.66
N GLY A 21 4.27 3.04 -7.16
CA GLY A 21 5.49 3.24 -7.94
C GLY A 21 6.11 1.94 -8.41
N PHE A 22 6.10 0.91 -7.56
CA PHE A 22 6.61 -0.42 -7.86
C PHE A 22 5.76 -1.15 -8.90
N LEU A 23 4.44 -1.26 -8.68
CA LEU A 23 3.52 -1.96 -9.58
C LEU A 23 3.45 -1.31 -10.95
N TYR A 24 3.48 0.02 -11.00
CA TYR A 24 3.54 0.75 -12.26
C TYR A 24 4.78 0.37 -13.08
N ARG A 25 5.95 0.26 -12.46
CA ARG A 25 7.19 -0.11 -13.17
C ARG A 25 7.17 -1.57 -13.63
N ILE A 26 6.69 -2.48 -12.78
CA ILE A 26 6.50 -3.88 -13.18
C ILE A 26 5.55 -3.97 -14.39
N SER A 27 4.47 -3.20 -14.40
CA SER A 27 3.51 -3.21 -15.52
C SER A 27 4.14 -2.81 -16.86
N ARG A 28 5.20 -1.98 -16.86
CA ARG A 28 5.85 -1.47 -18.07
C ARG A 28 6.85 -2.45 -18.69
N ILE A 29 7.21 -3.51 -17.98
CA ILE A 29 8.20 -4.50 -18.43
C ILE A 29 7.59 -5.85 -18.80
N ILE A 30 6.28 -6.03 -18.58
CA ILE A 30 5.52 -7.23 -18.95
C ILE A 30 4.90 -7.01 -20.34
N ASP A 31 5.11 -7.94 -21.28
CA ASP A 31 4.57 -7.79 -22.64
C ASP A 31 3.09 -8.22 -22.73
N ASP A 32 2.61 -9.10 -21.83
CA ASP A 32 1.19 -9.47 -21.75
C ASP A 32 0.31 -8.26 -21.37
N GLU A 33 -0.47 -7.76 -22.33
CA GLU A 33 -1.26 -6.53 -22.20
C GLU A 33 -2.28 -6.58 -21.06
N TRP A 34 -2.90 -7.73 -20.82
CA TRP A 34 -3.90 -7.90 -19.76
C TRP A 34 -3.28 -7.85 -18.37
N SER A 35 -2.18 -8.55 -18.16
CA SER A 35 -1.40 -8.52 -16.91
C SER A 35 -0.82 -7.14 -16.66
N SER A 36 -0.27 -6.54 -17.72
CA SER A 36 0.24 -5.17 -17.70
C SER A 36 -0.86 -4.17 -17.31
N MET A 37 -2.06 -4.30 -17.89
CA MET A 37 -3.21 -3.45 -17.56
C MET A 37 -3.69 -3.65 -16.12
N ALA A 38 -3.78 -4.90 -15.64
CA ALA A 38 -4.20 -5.20 -14.28
C ALA A 38 -3.25 -4.59 -13.24
N LEU A 39 -1.92 -4.72 -13.44
CA LEU A 39 -0.95 -4.13 -12.53
C LEU A 39 -0.94 -2.59 -12.58
N ARG A 40 -1.17 -1.99 -13.76
CA ARG A 40 -1.38 -0.53 -13.86
C ARG A 40 -2.63 -0.06 -13.12
N TYR A 41 -3.70 -0.84 -13.19
CA TYR A 41 -4.95 -0.54 -12.51
C TYR A 41 -4.73 -0.50 -10.99
N ILE A 42 -4.10 -1.54 -10.43
CA ILE A 42 -3.77 -1.59 -9.00
C ILE A 42 -2.83 -0.45 -8.61
N ALA A 43 -1.79 -0.19 -9.42
CA ALA A 43 -0.86 0.91 -9.16
C ALA A 43 -1.57 2.27 -9.05
N ARG A 44 -2.59 2.50 -9.89
CA ARG A 44 -3.40 3.71 -9.85
C ARG A 44 -4.29 3.76 -8.61
N GLU A 45 -4.92 2.65 -8.23
CA GLU A 45 -5.74 2.58 -7.02
C GLU A 45 -4.90 2.85 -5.77
N SER A 46 -3.70 2.26 -5.64
CA SER A 46 -2.77 2.59 -4.54
C SER A 46 -2.37 4.07 -4.53
N GLU A 47 -2.17 4.69 -5.71
CA GLU A 47 -1.91 6.14 -5.77
C GLU A 47 -3.11 6.97 -5.28
N ASP A 48 -4.32 6.54 -5.61
CA ASP A 48 -5.56 7.18 -5.17
C ASP A 48 -5.82 6.95 -3.67
N HIS A 49 -5.48 5.78 -3.12
CA HIS A 49 -5.47 5.50 -1.68
C HIS A 49 -4.53 6.45 -0.94
N ALA A 50 -3.30 6.61 -1.42
CA ALA A 50 -2.36 7.57 -0.86
C ALA A 50 -2.96 8.99 -0.82
N LYS A 51 -3.56 9.45 -1.92
CA LYS A 51 -4.21 10.79 -1.99
C LYS A 51 -5.35 10.93 -0.99
N ILE A 52 -6.22 9.92 -0.85
CA ILE A 52 -7.30 9.94 0.14
C ILE A 52 -6.73 10.08 1.55
N LEU A 53 -5.66 9.34 1.87
CA LEU A 53 -5.00 9.42 3.18
C LEU A 53 -4.32 10.77 3.41
N GLU A 54 -3.74 11.38 2.37
CA GLU A 54 -3.21 12.74 2.43
C GLU A 54 -4.30 13.78 2.67
N ASP A 55 -5.44 13.66 2.00
CA ASP A 55 -6.58 14.56 2.18
C ASP A 55 -7.19 14.43 3.58
N ILE A 56 -7.24 13.21 4.12
CA ILE A 56 -7.56 12.98 5.53
C ILE A 56 -6.59 13.75 6.44
N CYS A 57 -5.28 13.68 6.18
CA CYS A 57 -4.29 14.41 6.96
C CYS A 57 -4.49 15.94 6.88
N ARG A 58 -4.82 16.46 5.69
CA ARG A 58 -5.12 17.89 5.48
C ARG A 58 -6.36 18.35 6.25
N VAL A 59 -7.42 17.54 6.29
CA VAL A 59 -8.63 17.84 7.09
C VAL A 59 -8.30 17.99 8.58
N TYR A 60 -7.27 17.31 9.06
CA TYR A 60 -6.76 17.42 10.42
C TYR A 60 -5.59 18.40 10.58
N GLU A 61 -5.34 19.25 9.58
CA GLU A 61 -4.28 20.26 9.56
C GLU A 61 -2.86 19.67 9.73
N LEU A 62 -2.66 18.42 9.32
CA LEU A 62 -1.35 17.75 9.28
C LEU A 62 -0.73 17.93 7.89
N TYR A 63 0.19 18.88 7.76
CA TYR A 63 0.84 19.21 6.49
C TYR A 63 2.22 18.58 6.30
N ASP A 64 2.94 18.35 7.40
CA ASP A 64 4.16 17.55 7.36
C ASP A 64 3.76 16.07 7.29
N LEU A 65 3.91 15.47 6.12
CA LEU A 65 3.60 14.06 5.85
C LEU A 65 4.85 13.19 5.76
N GLU A 66 6.03 13.78 5.94
CA GLU A 66 7.26 13.00 5.93
C GLU A 66 7.37 12.16 7.20
N ILE A 67 7.96 10.99 7.04
CA ILE A 67 8.25 10.07 8.13
C ILE A 67 9.64 9.46 7.91
N ALA A 68 10.50 9.59 8.92
CA ALA A 68 11.81 8.96 8.92
C ALA A 68 11.65 7.43 8.92
N ILE A 69 12.57 6.70 8.27
CA ILE A 69 12.49 5.23 8.18
C ILE A 69 12.58 4.56 9.56
N GLU A 70 13.31 5.18 10.50
CA GLU A 70 13.39 4.75 11.89
C GLU A 70 12.04 4.84 12.60
N GLU A 71 11.28 5.91 12.34
CA GLU A 71 9.96 6.12 12.91
C GLU A 71 8.94 5.17 12.26
N TYR A 72 9.03 4.97 10.95
CA TYR A 72 8.26 3.95 10.23
C TYR A 72 8.49 2.56 10.84
N LYS A 73 9.77 2.17 11.02
CA LYS A 73 10.16 0.90 11.65
C LYS A 73 9.63 0.75 13.07
N ARG A 74 9.61 1.83 13.86
CA ARG A 74 9.05 1.83 15.22
C ARG A 74 7.56 1.46 15.20
N ILE A 75 6.83 1.90 14.18
CA ILE A 75 5.37 1.74 14.08
C ILE A 75 4.99 0.42 13.44
N THR A 76 5.60 0.07 12.31
CA THR A 76 5.27 -1.13 11.52
C THR A 76 6.08 -2.35 11.91
N GLY A 77 7.07 -2.19 12.80
CA GLY A 77 8.08 -3.19 13.08
C GLY A 77 9.09 -3.37 11.95
N ALA A 78 10.02 -4.32 12.14
CA ALA A 78 11.10 -4.59 11.18
C ALA A 78 10.58 -5.01 9.79
N LYS A 79 9.52 -5.84 9.75
CA LYS A 79 8.93 -6.32 8.50
C LYS A 79 8.42 -5.18 7.61
N GLY A 80 7.77 -4.17 8.19
CA GLY A 80 7.30 -3.03 7.40
C GLY A 80 8.47 -2.24 6.79
N ALA A 81 9.50 -1.96 7.57
CA ALA A 81 10.66 -1.22 7.05
C ALA A 81 11.38 -1.99 5.93
N GLU A 82 11.49 -3.33 6.07
CA GLU A 82 12.03 -4.20 5.02
C GLU A 82 11.24 -4.14 3.71
N ILE A 83 9.90 -3.99 3.78
CA ILE A 83 9.04 -3.81 2.59
C ILE A 83 9.39 -2.51 1.86
N ILE A 84 9.50 -1.38 2.58
CA ILE A 84 9.83 -0.09 1.97
C ILE A 84 11.23 -0.12 1.33
N ASP A 85 12.23 -0.62 2.04
CA ASP A 85 13.59 -0.75 1.51
C ASP A 85 13.64 -1.68 0.29
N ARG A 86 12.80 -2.72 0.29
CA ARG A 86 12.66 -3.61 -0.84
C ARG A 86 12.04 -2.91 -2.05
N TYR A 87 10.96 -2.14 -1.88
CA TYR A 87 10.37 -1.37 -2.97
C TYR A 87 11.39 -0.45 -3.59
N LYS A 88 12.09 0.36 -2.78
CA LYS A 88 13.13 1.28 -3.26
C LYS A 88 14.18 0.56 -4.10
N ARG A 89 14.74 -0.56 -3.59
CA ARG A 89 15.75 -1.35 -4.32
C ARG A 89 15.23 -1.93 -5.63
N ILE A 90 14.00 -2.46 -5.65
CA ILE A 90 13.44 -3.03 -6.88
C ILE A 90 13.13 -1.92 -7.89
N ILE A 91 12.55 -0.82 -7.44
CA ILE A 91 12.28 0.38 -8.24
C ILE A 91 13.57 0.89 -8.89
N GLU A 92 14.65 1.06 -8.10
CA GLU A 92 15.96 1.48 -8.60
C GLU A 92 16.51 0.53 -9.68
N LYS A 93 16.40 -0.79 -9.46
CA LYS A 93 16.80 -1.78 -10.47
C LYS A 93 15.99 -1.64 -11.75
N LEU A 94 14.66 -1.58 -11.64
CA LEU A 94 13.76 -1.43 -12.80
C LEU A 94 14.05 -0.14 -13.57
N ASP A 95 14.26 0.97 -12.86
CA ASP A 95 14.60 2.27 -13.45
C ASP A 95 15.99 2.27 -14.13
N SER A 96 16.91 1.40 -13.69
CA SER A 96 18.20 1.16 -14.37
C SER A 96 18.10 0.26 -15.62
N GLY A 97 16.89 -0.21 -15.97
CA GLY A 97 16.64 -1.05 -17.14
C GLY A 97 16.72 -2.55 -16.88
N TRP A 98 16.83 -2.97 -15.61
CA TRP A 98 16.78 -4.38 -15.25
C TRP A 98 15.40 -4.99 -15.59
N LYS A 99 15.42 -6.14 -16.25
CA LYS A 99 14.23 -6.95 -16.49
C LYS A 99 14.38 -8.27 -15.74
N PRO A 100 13.59 -8.53 -14.68
CA PRO A 100 13.63 -9.79 -13.96
C PRO A 100 13.29 -10.96 -14.88
N GLU A 101 13.97 -12.07 -14.68
CA GLU A 101 13.55 -13.35 -15.23
C GLU A 101 12.18 -13.74 -14.68
N ARG A 102 11.44 -14.58 -15.42
CA ARG A 102 10.07 -14.99 -15.03
C ARG A 102 9.96 -15.44 -13.59
N GLU A 103 10.84 -16.33 -13.16
CA GLU A 103 10.78 -16.89 -11.81
C GLU A 103 10.93 -15.80 -10.74
N GLU A 104 11.81 -14.83 -10.98
CA GLU A 104 12.02 -13.69 -10.08
C GLU A 104 10.83 -12.73 -10.10
N LEU A 105 10.25 -12.46 -11.26
CA LEU A 105 9.03 -11.66 -11.39
C LEU A 105 7.86 -12.31 -10.62
N LEU A 106 7.64 -13.61 -10.80
CA LEU A 106 6.57 -14.32 -10.10
C LEU A 106 6.79 -14.32 -8.58
N LYS A 107 8.04 -14.44 -8.12
CA LYS A 107 8.39 -14.33 -6.70
C LYS A 107 8.07 -12.94 -6.16
N ILE A 108 8.51 -11.90 -6.87
CA ILE A 108 8.25 -10.50 -6.54
C ILE A 108 6.75 -10.22 -6.43
N LEU A 109 5.94 -10.70 -7.39
CA LEU A 109 4.48 -10.54 -7.35
C LEU A 109 3.82 -11.34 -6.22
N LYS A 110 4.30 -12.56 -5.93
CA LYS A 110 3.79 -13.33 -4.77
C LYS A 110 4.03 -12.59 -3.47
N GLU A 111 5.19 -11.98 -3.30
CA GLU A 111 5.49 -11.20 -2.11
C GLU A 111 4.63 -9.93 -2.04
N GLN A 112 4.30 -9.31 -3.18
CA GLN A 112 3.33 -8.21 -3.21
C GLN A 112 1.98 -8.59 -2.59
N THR A 113 1.46 -9.81 -2.86
CA THR A 113 0.21 -10.25 -2.22
C THR A 113 0.28 -10.30 -0.69
N THR A 114 1.49 -10.47 -0.13
CA THR A 114 1.71 -10.44 1.32
C THR A 114 1.68 -8.99 1.83
N VAL A 115 2.15 -8.03 1.03
CA VAL A 115 2.10 -6.61 1.36
C VAL A 115 0.66 -6.10 1.36
N GLU A 116 -0.13 -6.39 0.32
CA GLU A 116 -1.54 -5.97 0.27
C GLU A 116 -2.34 -6.56 1.45
N LYS A 117 -2.04 -7.81 1.83
CA LYS A 117 -2.66 -8.42 3.00
C LYS A 117 -2.32 -7.66 4.29
N LEU A 118 -1.07 -7.25 4.45
CA LEU A 118 -0.63 -6.48 5.61
C LEU A 118 -1.23 -5.07 5.61
N ALA A 119 -1.37 -4.44 4.45
CA ALA A 119 -2.04 -3.15 4.32
C ALA A 119 -3.53 -3.26 4.71
N GLY A 120 -4.28 -4.17 4.06
CA GLY A 120 -5.70 -4.39 4.29
C GLY A 120 -6.05 -4.86 5.71
N GLU A 121 -5.55 -6.02 6.12
CA GLU A 121 -5.97 -6.64 7.39
C GLU A 121 -5.31 -5.98 8.61
N ASP A 122 -4.01 -5.69 8.56
CA ASP A 122 -3.25 -5.32 9.77
C ASP A 122 -3.21 -3.80 9.99
N ILE A 123 -2.91 -3.00 8.96
CA ILE A 123 -2.75 -1.56 9.12
C ILE A 123 -4.12 -0.85 9.12
N TYR A 124 -4.93 -1.06 8.09
CA TYR A 124 -6.20 -0.35 7.94
C TYR A 124 -7.27 -0.83 8.91
N VAL A 125 -7.51 -2.15 8.96
CA VAL A 125 -8.60 -2.71 9.78
C VAL A 125 -8.21 -2.81 11.25
N GLN A 126 -7.03 -3.31 11.58
CA GLN A 126 -6.69 -3.53 12.99
C GLN A 126 -6.06 -2.32 13.66
N PHE A 127 -5.03 -1.70 13.09
CA PHE A 127 -4.34 -0.62 13.79
C PHE A 127 -5.10 0.69 13.77
N LEU A 128 -5.50 1.17 12.59
CA LEU A 128 -6.22 2.44 12.49
C LEU A 128 -7.57 2.36 13.19
N LEU A 129 -8.43 1.37 12.92
CA LEU A 129 -9.74 1.27 13.58
C LEU A 129 -9.65 1.03 15.10
N LYS A 130 -8.70 0.23 15.61
CA LYS A 130 -8.55 0.06 17.07
C LYS A 130 -8.04 1.33 17.75
N LEU A 131 -7.07 2.04 17.16
CA LEU A 131 -6.58 3.32 17.69
C LEU A 131 -7.71 4.36 17.74
N LEU A 132 -8.62 4.32 16.76
CA LEU A 132 -9.81 5.17 16.69
C LEU A 132 -10.84 4.85 17.80
N GLU A 133 -10.88 3.63 18.32
CA GLU A 133 -11.85 3.19 19.35
C GLU A 133 -11.38 3.42 20.79
N GLN A 134 -10.07 3.52 21.02
CA GLN A 134 -9.45 3.56 22.35
C GLN A 134 -9.29 4.97 22.95
N THR A 135 -9.56 6.04 22.21
CA THR A 135 -9.42 7.42 22.71
C THR A 135 -10.77 8.10 22.89
N ILE A 136 -11.05 8.67 24.07
CA ILE A 136 -12.33 9.31 24.40
C ILE A 136 -12.57 10.60 23.57
N ASP A 137 -11.55 11.43 23.38
CA ASP A 137 -11.65 12.67 22.58
C ASP A 137 -11.71 12.40 21.07
N PHE A 138 -11.00 11.36 20.60
CA PHE A 138 -11.02 10.95 19.19
C PHE A 138 -12.33 10.19 18.86
N LYS A 139 -12.90 9.43 19.82
CA LYS A 139 -14.23 8.84 19.70
C LYS A 139 -15.29 9.88 19.36
N LEU A 140 -15.23 11.08 19.94
CA LEU A 140 -16.22 12.13 19.69
C LEU A 140 -16.03 12.79 18.32
N LEU A 141 -14.76 12.99 17.92
CA LEU A 141 -14.38 13.56 16.63
C LEU A 141 -14.71 12.61 15.46
N LEU A 142 -14.58 11.31 15.67
CA LEU A 142 -14.73 10.28 14.63
C LEU A 142 -16.05 9.52 14.67
N ARG A 143 -16.77 9.47 15.81
CA ARG A 143 -18.18 9.05 15.83
C ARG A 143 -19.04 9.97 14.97
N LYS A 144 -18.64 11.24 14.80
CA LYS A 144 -19.33 12.19 13.94
C LYS A 144 -18.96 12.09 12.47
N ASN A 145 -17.90 11.36 12.11
CA ASN A 145 -17.41 11.32 10.73
C ASN A 145 -17.52 9.91 10.14
N ALA A 146 -18.77 9.47 9.91
CA ALA A 146 -19.08 8.18 9.29
C ALA A 146 -18.40 8.02 7.91
N ILE A 147 -18.23 9.13 7.19
CA ILE A 147 -17.53 9.17 5.90
C ILE A 147 -16.08 8.72 6.05
N PHE A 148 -15.35 9.22 7.05
CA PHE A 148 -13.96 8.81 7.27
C PHE A 148 -13.83 7.30 7.51
N LYS A 149 -14.72 6.70 8.31
CA LYS A 149 -14.72 5.25 8.53
C LYS A 149 -15.04 4.47 7.26
N LEU A 150 -15.98 4.97 6.46
CA LEU A 150 -16.33 4.37 5.18
C LEU A 150 -15.16 4.45 4.18
N LEU A 151 -14.41 5.54 4.16
CA LEU A 151 -13.22 5.67 3.31
C LEU A 151 -12.15 4.64 3.67
N LEU A 152 -11.80 4.52 4.95
CA LEU A 152 -10.83 3.49 5.38
C LEU A 152 -11.31 2.06 5.11
N LYS A 153 -12.61 1.81 5.27
CA LYS A 153 -13.20 0.51 4.94
C LYS A 153 -13.15 0.22 3.45
N SER A 154 -13.45 1.21 2.60
CA SER A 154 -13.37 1.07 1.13
C SER A 154 -11.96 0.70 0.70
N ILE A 155 -10.95 1.43 1.17
CA ILE A 155 -9.53 1.15 0.89
C ILE A 155 -9.21 -0.29 1.28
N SER A 156 -9.56 -0.70 2.51
CA SER A 156 -9.30 -2.09 2.95
C SER A 156 -10.00 -3.16 2.09
N GLU A 157 -11.22 -2.91 1.63
CA GLU A 157 -11.95 -3.84 0.76
C GLU A 157 -11.36 -3.89 -0.66
N GLU A 158 -10.74 -2.79 -1.11
CA GLU A 158 -10.02 -2.69 -2.38
C GLU A 158 -8.70 -3.48 -2.32
N GLU A 159 -7.96 -3.44 -1.21
CA GLU A 159 -6.74 -4.25 -1.00
C GLU A 159 -7.00 -5.76 -1.16
N GLU A 160 -8.14 -6.27 -0.67
CA GLU A 160 -8.52 -7.68 -0.85
C GLU A 160 -8.70 -8.05 -2.33
N LYS A 161 -9.24 -7.11 -3.13
CA LYS A 161 -9.40 -7.29 -4.58
C LYS A 161 -8.06 -7.22 -5.31
N HIS A 162 -7.15 -6.36 -4.86
CA HIS A 162 -5.78 -6.28 -5.39
C HIS A 162 -5.06 -7.62 -5.23
N ILE A 163 -5.17 -8.26 -4.07
CA ILE A 163 -4.62 -9.60 -3.82
C ILE A 163 -5.12 -10.60 -4.86
N GLU A 164 -6.43 -10.64 -5.11
CA GLU A 164 -7.02 -11.57 -6.09
C GLU A 164 -6.53 -11.26 -7.50
N LEU A 165 -6.50 -9.99 -7.91
CA LEU A 165 -6.00 -9.59 -9.23
C LEU A 165 -4.52 -9.98 -9.42
N ILE A 166 -3.67 -9.73 -8.41
CA ILE A 166 -2.25 -10.11 -8.48
C ILE A 166 -2.10 -11.63 -8.58
N LYS A 167 -2.92 -12.42 -7.86
CA LYS A 167 -2.92 -13.89 -8.00
C LYS A 167 -3.28 -14.32 -9.42
N ARG A 168 -4.30 -13.70 -10.04
CA ARG A 168 -4.66 -13.98 -11.44
C ARG A 168 -3.54 -13.62 -12.41
N VAL A 169 -2.86 -12.50 -12.19
CA VAL A 169 -1.67 -12.13 -12.96
C VAL A 169 -0.57 -13.18 -12.82
N ILE A 170 -0.29 -13.64 -11.60
CA ILE A 170 0.71 -14.70 -11.35
C ILE A 170 0.35 -16.00 -12.08
N GLU A 171 -0.91 -16.44 -11.99
CA GLU A 171 -1.42 -17.63 -12.69
C GLU A 171 -1.23 -17.51 -14.21
N HIS A 172 -1.60 -16.35 -14.76
CA HIS A 172 -1.53 -16.09 -16.20
C HIS A 172 -0.09 -16.01 -16.72
N LEU A 173 0.80 -15.31 -16.01
CA LEU A 173 2.22 -15.19 -16.37
C LEU A 173 3.01 -16.48 -16.16
N ALA A 174 2.54 -17.38 -15.29
CA ALA A 174 3.18 -18.68 -15.10
C ALA A 174 3.07 -19.58 -16.35
N VAL A 175 1.96 -19.46 -17.09
CA VAL A 175 1.65 -20.34 -18.23
C VAL A 175 1.89 -19.69 -19.60
N ASN A 176 1.80 -18.37 -19.72
CA ASN A 176 1.97 -17.64 -20.98
C ASN A 176 3.40 -17.10 -21.15
N ARG A 177 3.86 -16.82 -22.37
CA ARG A 177 5.16 -16.15 -22.62
C ARG A 177 5.17 -14.74 -22.01
N LEU A 178 6.33 -14.34 -21.46
CA LEU A 178 6.53 -13.00 -20.88
C LEU A 178 6.62 -11.95 -21.98
#